data_AF-A0A257ZG01-F1
#
_entry.id   AF-A0A257ZG01-F1
#
_cell.length_a   1.000
_cell.length_b   1.000
_cell.length_c   1.000
_cell.angle_alpha   90.00
_cell.angle_beta   90.00
_cell.angle_gamma   90.00
#
_symmetry.space_group_name_H-M   'P 1'
#
loop_
_entity.id
_entity.type
_entity.pdbx_description
1 polymer ?
#
loop_
_entity_poly.entity_id
_entity_poly.type
_entity_poly.pdbx_seq_one_letter_code
_entity_poly.pdbx_strand_id
1 'polypeptide(L)'
;MPTSTRSKRVLLYSHDSFGLGHVSRCRTIANAIVEADQSVSVLILSGSPVVGSYEFRSGVDFVRIPGVVKIDTGEYDSANLRMNVEHTLEMRTRIIRDTADIFRPDLFIVDKEPLGLRGEVGPALRLLKDRGTPLVLGLRDVMDDPAQLAKEWERKNVVPALRDLYDEIWVYGLPQINKPLTGIDVPPSVRHKMVYTGYLRRELPLHGDVPHEMEEVDGPFILVTPGG
;
A
#
# COMPACT_ATOMS: atom_id res chain seq x y z
N MET A 1 36.21 -10.10 -14.04
CA MET A 1 35.45 -10.15 -12.78
C MET A 1 33.99 -9.98 -13.14
N PRO A 2 33.10 -10.98 -12.99
CA PRO A 2 31.68 -10.72 -13.13
C PRO A 2 31.29 -9.82 -11.95
N THR A 3 30.77 -8.64 -12.23
CA THR A 3 30.12 -7.79 -11.24
C THR A 3 29.06 -8.65 -10.56
N SER A 4 29.23 -8.93 -9.27
CA SER A 4 28.19 -9.56 -8.44
C SER A 4 26.97 -8.63 -8.48
N THR A 5 26.04 -8.92 -9.38
CA THR A 5 24.79 -8.17 -9.48
C THR A 5 23.96 -8.54 -8.26
N ARG A 6 23.93 -7.64 -7.28
CA ARG A 6 23.06 -7.78 -6.12
C ARG A 6 21.63 -8.07 -6.60
N SER A 7 20.98 -9.05 -5.98
CA SER A 7 19.53 -9.30 -6.14
C SER A 7 18.75 -7.98 -6.09
N LYS A 8 17.83 -7.80 -7.04
CA LYS A 8 16.96 -6.63 -7.12
C LYS A 8 16.00 -6.62 -5.94
N ARG A 9 15.69 -5.44 -5.41
CA ARG A 9 14.89 -5.27 -4.20
C ARG A 9 13.72 -4.33 -4.44
N VAL A 10 12.52 -4.77 -4.13
CA VAL A 10 11.31 -3.94 -4.18
C VAL A 10 10.81 -3.68 -2.77
N LEU A 11 10.61 -2.41 -2.43
CA LEU A 11 9.94 -2.03 -1.20
C LEU A 11 8.47 -1.72 -1.52
N LEU A 12 7.56 -2.24 -0.72
CA LEU A 12 6.13 -1.94 -0.75
C LEU A 12 5.76 -1.29 0.57
N TYR A 13 4.96 -0.23 0.53
CA TYR A 13 4.41 0.39 1.74
C TYR A 13 2.89 0.42 1.68
N SER A 14 2.27 -0.05 2.76
CA SER A 14 0.85 0.01 3.03
C SER A 14 0.61 0.78 4.34
N HIS A 15 -0.17 1.85 4.27
CA HIS A 15 -0.41 2.73 5.42
C HIS A 15 -1.28 2.08 6.52
N ASP A 16 -2.13 1.11 6.14
CA ASP A 16 -3.06 0.32 6.97
C ASP A 16 -3.46 0.98 8.30
N SER A 17 -4.56 1.73 8.27
CA SER A 17 -5.26 2.20 9.48
C SER A 17 -6.52 1.39 9.80
N PHE A 18 -7.15 0.75 8.78
CA PHE A 18 -8.29 -0.17 8.92
C PHE A 18 -8.52 -0.96 7.61
N GLY A 19 -8.92 -2.24 7.71
CA GLY A 19 -9.31 -3.08 6.56
C GLY A 19 -8.21 -4.00 6.03
N LEU A 20 -8.62 -5.11 5.40
CA LEU A 20 -7.72 -6.14 4.87
C LEU A 20 -7.21 -5.82 3.45
N GLY A 21 -7.80 -4.82 2.79
CA GLY A 21 -7.64 -4.60 1.36
C GLY A 21 -6.26 -4.13 0.92
N HIS A 22 -5.57 -3.30 1.72
CA HIS A 22 -4.27 -2.75 1.32
C HIS A 22 -3.14 -3.77 1.46
N VAL A 23 -3.03 -4.42 2.62
CA VAL A 23 -2.08 -5.52 2.81
C VAL A 23 -2.30 -6.68 1.83
N SER A 24 -3.57 -7.04 1.55
CA SER A 24 -3.90 -8.06 0.54
C SER A 24 -3.40 -7.67 -0.85
N ARG A 25 -3.54 -6.39 -1.23
CA ARG A 25 -3.04 -5.88 -2.51
C ARG A 25 -1.53 -5.90 -2.60
N CYS A 26 -0.84 -5.41 -1.58
CA CYS A 26 0.63 -5.45 -1.52
C CYS A 26 1.13 -6.90 -1.59
N ARG A 27 0.46 -7.85 -0.93
CA ARG A 27 0.75 -9.28 -1.06
C ARG A 27 0.60 -9.78 -2.48
N THR A 28 -0.52 -9.47 -3.16
CA THR A 28 -0.74 -9.87 -4.56
C THR A 28 0.38 -9.36 -5.47
N ILE A 29 0.75 -8.09 -5.33
CA ILE A 29 1.83 -7.47 -6.12
C ILE A 29 3.18 -8.13 -5.79
N ALA A 30 3.50 -8.29 -4.51
CA ALA A 30 4.76 -8.89 -4.07
C ALA A 30 4.93 -10.32 -4.61
N ASN A 31 3.89 -11.15 -4.48
CA ASN A 31 3.91 -12.52 -4.95
C ASN A 31 4.06 -12.60 -6.48
N ALA A 32 3.36 -11.73 -7.22
CA ALA A 32 3.50 -11.68 -8.68
C ALA A 32 4.90 -11.25 -9.13
N ILE A 33 5.55 -10.32 -8.41
CA ILE A 33 6.91 -9.88 -8.71
C ILE A 33 7.91 -11.03 -8.56
N VAL A 34 7.88 -11.76 -7.43
CA VAL A 34 8.83 -12.86 -7.19
C VAL A 34 8.53 -14.09 -8.04
N GLU A 35 7.28 -14.28 -8.45
CA GLU A 35 6.91 -15.33 -9.40
C GLU A 35 7.45 -15.05 -10.81
N ALA A 36 7.42 -13.77 -11.23
CA ALA A 36 7.98 -13.35 -12.51
C ALA A 36 9.53 -13.39 -12.54
N ASP A 37 10.18 -13.08 -11.41
CA ASP A 37 11.64 -13.13 -11.27
C ASP A 37 12.04 -13.55 -9.85
N GLN A 38 12.41 -14.83 -9.70
CA GLN A 38 12.82 -15.43 -8.42
C GLN A 38 14.12 -14.84 -7.85
N SER A 39 14.85 -14.02 -8.62
CA SER A 39 16.02 -13.31 -8.12
C SER A 39 15.66 -12.02 -7.38
N VAL A 40 14.40 -11.57 -7.43
CA VAL A 40 13.93 -10.36 -6.75
C VAL A 40 13.56 -10.65 -5.30
N SER A 41 13.97 -9.78 -4.38
CA SER A 41 13.44 -9.76 -3.01
C SER A 41 12.43 -8.63 -2.83
N VAL A 42 11.35 -8.88 -2.12
CA VAL A 42 10.30 -7.89 -1.83
C VAL A 42 10.14 -7.74 -0.33
N LEU A 43 10.11 -6.50 0.15
CA LEU A 43 9.85 -6.18 1.56
C LEU A 43 8.58 -5.33 1.67
N ILE A 44 7.64 -5.74 2.52
CA ILE A 44 6.39 -5.02 2.75
C ILE A 44 6.43 -4.31 4.11
N LEU A 45 6.30 -2.99 4.12
CA LEU A 45 6.04 -2.19 5.32
C LEU A 45 4.53 -2.06 5.51
N SER A 46 3.99 -2.57 6.62
CA SER A 46 2.54 -2.52 6.89
C SER A 46 2.22 -2.27 8.36
N GLY A 47 1.24 -1.40 8.60
CA GLY A 47 0.63 -1.19 9.93
C GLY A 47 -0.44 -2.22 10.29
N SER A 48 -0.78 -3.13 9.37
CA SER A 48 -1.90 -4.06 9.54
C SER A 48 -1.65 -5.06 10.65
N PRO A 49 -2.62 -5.28 11.56
CA PRO A 49 -2.45 -6.23 12.63
C PRO A 49 -2.36 -7.69 12.15
N VAL A 50 -2.80 -7.96 10.92
CA VAL A 50 -2.90 -9.30 10.36
C VAL A 50 -1.87 -9.57 9.27
N VAL A 51 -0.89 -8.68 9.04
CA VAL A 51 0.12 -8.90 7.98
C VAL A 51 0.82 -10.25 8.12
N GLY A 52 1.08 -10.71 9.34
CA GLY A 52 1.69 -12.01 9.62
C GLY A 52 0.77 -13.22 9.49
N SER A 53 -0.54 -13.04 9.26
CA SER A 53 -1.45 -14.16 8.97
C SER A 53 -1.55 -14.49 7.48
N TYR A 54 -0.89 -13.71 6.61
CA TYR A 54 -0.84 -13.97 5.19
C TYR A 54 0.32 -14.90 4.83
N GLU A 55 0.10 -15.79 3.87
CA GLU A 55 1.18 -16.58 3.28
C GLU A 55 1.91 -15.79 2.20
N PHE A 56 3.23 -15.72 2.31
CA PHE A 56 4.10 -15.05 1.36
C PHE A 56 4.95 -16.07 0.59
N ARG A 57 5.14 -15.84 -0.72
CA ARG A 57 6.04 -16.67 -1.52
C ARG A 57 7.51 -16.43 -1.09
N SER A 58 8.38 -17.40 -1.38
CA SER A 58 9.81 -17.24 -1.12
C SER A 58 10.36 -15.98 -1.80
N GLY A 59 11.20 -15.23 -1.10
CA GLY A 59 11.69 -13.92 -1.53
C GLY A 59 10.83 -12.73 -1.09
N VAL A 60 9.70 -12.95 -0.40
CA VAL A 60 8.87 -11.88 0.17
C VAL A 60 8.92 -11.93 1.70
N ASP A 61 9.16 -10.78 2.33
CA ASP A 61 9.12 -10.60 3.78
C ASP A 61 8.38 -9.29 4.15
N PHE A 62 8.13 -9.06 5.44
CA PHE A 62 7.45 -7.86 5.91
C PHE A 62 8.05 -7.29 7.20
N VAL A 63 7.92 -5.96 7.35
CA VAL A 63 8.13 -5.26 8.62
C VAL A 63 6.78 -4.73 9.07
N ARG A 64 6.36 -5.19 10.25
CA ARG A 64 5.19 -4.64 10.92
C ARG A 64 5.56 -3.33 11.60
N ILE A 65 4.89 -2.24 11.23
CA ILE A 65 5.00 -0.95 11.92
C ILE A 65 3.88 -0.80 12.97
N PRO A 66 4.06 0.01 14.03
CA PRO A 66 3.02 0.22 15.04
C PRO A 66 1.68 0.62 14.41
N GLY A 67 0.60 -0.10 14.74
CA GLY A 67 -0.72 0.16 14.19
C GLY A 67 -1.35 1.45 14.74
N VAL A 68 -2.19 2.08 13.93
CA VAL A 68 -2.98 3.27 14.29
C VAL A 68 -4.42 3.00 13.90
N VAL A 69 -5.38 3.32 14.77
CA VAL A 69 -6.82 3.16 14.52
C VAL A 69 -7.46 4.52 14.35
N LYS A 70 -8.53 4.58 13.55
CA LYS A 70 -9.40 5.75 13.49
C LYS A 70 -10.49 5.59 14.54
N ILE A 71 -10.61 6.54 15.46
CA ILE A 71 -11.64 6.54 16.50
C ILE A 71 -12.89 7.31 16.01
N ASP A 72 -14.02 7.16 16.71
CA ASP A 72 -15.34 7.65 16.26
C ASP A 72 -15.41 9.17 16.01
N THR A 73 -14.51 9.94 16.62
CA THR A 73 -14.35 11.38 16.38
C THR A 73 -13.75 11.71 15.01
N GLY A 74 -13.27 10.70 14.28
CA GLY A 74 -12.54 10.83 13.03
C GLY A 74 -11.05 11.08 13.20
N GLU A 75 -10.57 11.20 14.43
CA GLU A 75 -9.15 11.30 14.78
C GLU A 75 -8.46 9.93 14.77
N TYR A 76 -7.13 9.96 14.83
CA TYR A 76 -6.30 8.76 14.88
C TYR A 76 -5.77 8.56 16.30
N ASP A 77 -5.79 7.31 16.76
CA ASP A 77 -5.20 6.90 18.03
C ASP A 77 -4.27 5.68 17.84
N SER A 78 -3.33 5.50 18.76
CA SER A 78 -2.46 4.34 18.82
C SER A 78 -3.31 3.07 19.00
N ALA A 79 -3.12 2.07 18.14
CA ALA A 79 -3.98 0.88 18.15
C ALA A 79 -3.87 0.08 19.46
N ASN A 80 -2.65 -0.18 19.90
CA ASN A 80 -2.37 -1.03 21.08
C ASN A 80 -1.46 -0.35 22.11
N LEU A 81 -0.74 0.69 21.71
CA LEU A 81 0.22 1.35 22.59
C LEU A 81 -0.50 2.39 23.43
N ARG A 82 -0.28 2.37 24.76
CA ARG A 82 -0.78 3.39 25.70
C ARG A 82 0.08 4.64 25.62
N MET A 83 0.12 5.26 24.44
CA MET A 83 0.93 6.43 24.18
C MET A 83 0.29 7.34 23.16
N ASN A 84 0.74 8.59 23.16
CA ASN A 84 0.24 9.60 22.25
C ASN A 84 0.48 9.20 20.77
N VAL A 85 -0.52 9.46 19.91
CA VAL A 85 -0.50 9.14 18.49
C VAL A 85 0.66 9.82 17.76
N GLU A 86 1.07 11.03 18.16
CA GLU A 86 2.24 11.71 17.57
C GLU A 86 3.53 10.90 17.75
N HIS A 87 3.75 10.28 18.92
CA HIS A 87 4.91 9.43 19.13
C HIS A 87 4.82 8.14 18.31
N THR A 88 3.62 7.57 18.15
CA THR A 88 3.41 6.40 17.29
C THR A 88 3.71 6.74 15.83
N LEU A 89 3.30 7.91 15.35
CA LEU A 89 3.63 8.41 14.01
C LEU A 89 5.12 8.69 13.83
N GLU A 90 5.80 9.20 14.86
CA GLU A 90 7.25 9.38 14.83
C GLU A 90 7.97 8.03 14.69
N MET A 91 7.59 7.03 15.47
CA MET A 91 8.14 5.68 15.36
C MET A 91 7.90 5.09 13.96
N ARG A 92 6.66 5.19 13.45
CA ARG A 92 6.33 4.73 12.09
C ARG A 92 7.22 5.42 11.05
N THR A 93 7.36 6.74 11.13
CA THR A 93 8.20 7.53 10.22
C THR A 93 9.65 7.05 10.22
N ARG A 94 10.24 6.83 11.41
CA ARG A 94 11.61 6.35 11.55
C ARG A 94 11.79 4.93 11.02
N ILE A 95 10.89 4.01 11.38
CA ILE A 95 10.93 2.63 10.89
C ILE A 95 10.85 2.59 9.37
N ILE A 96 9.93 3.33 8.75
CA ILE A 96 9.77 3.39 7.29
C ILE A 96 11.04 3.92 6.63
N ARG A 97 11.55 5.07 7.11
CA ARG A 97 12.75 5.72 6.56
C ARG A 97 13.98 4.84 6.70
N ASP A 98 14.26 4.34 7.89
CA ASP A 98 15.49 3.61 8.19
C ASP A 98 15.48 2.22 7.53
N THR A 99 14.30 1.59 7.42
CA THR A 99 14.14 0.38 6.62
C THR A 99 14.44 0.66 5.15
N ALA A 100 13.87 1.71 4.57
CA ALA A 100 14.15 2.10 3.18
C ALA A 100 15.64 2.40 2.95
N ASP A 101 16.28 3.06 3.92
CA ASP A 101 17.70 3.38 3.88
C ASP A 101 18.57 2.11 3.83
N ILE A 102 18.38 1.20 4.79
CA ILE A 102 19.18 -0.02 4.93
C ILE A 102 18.89 -1.01 3.80
N PHE A 103 17.61 -1.17 3.46
CA PHE A 103 17.17 -2.12 2.44
C PHE A 103 17.69 -1.74 1.04
N ARG A 104 17.82 -0.42 0.76
CA ARG A 104 18.22 0.15 -0.52
C ARG A 104 17.43 -0.47 -1.68
N PRO A 105 16.12 -0.19 -1.78
CA PRO A 105 15.29 -0.73 -2.84
C PRO A 105 15.70 -0.15 -4.21
N ASP A 106 15.54 -0.99 -5.23
CA ASP A 106 15.64 -0.61 -6.64
C ASP A 106 14.29 -0.11 -7.18
N LEU A 107 13.19 -0.30 -6.43
CA LEU A 107 11.85 0.22 -6.71
C LEU A 107 11.10 0.39 -5.39
N PHE A 108 10.42 1.52 -5.19
CA PHE A 108 9.54 1.73 -4.06
C PHE A 108 8.11 2.01 -4.50
N ILE A 109 7.17 1.17 -4.05
CA ILE A 109 5.75 1.27 -4.38
C ILE A 109 4.98 1.64 -3.10
N VAL A 110 4.26 2.76 -3.15
CA VAL A 110 3.36 3.23 -2.08
C VAL A 110 1.92 2.92 -2.46
N ASP A 111 1.18 2.21 -1.61
CA ASP A 111 -0.23 1.89 -1.85
C ASP A 111 -1.17 3.00 -1.34
N LYS A 112 -2.02 3.49 -2.25
CA LYS A 112 -3.19 4.36 -2.06
C LYS A 112 -2.93 5.77 -1.50
N GLU A 113 -2.14 5.89 -0.43
CA GLU A 113 -1.90 7.13 0.31
C GLU A 113 -0.53 7.74 -0.04
N PRO A 114 -0.46 8.80 -0.87
CA PRO A 114 0.80 9.28 -1.44
C PRO A 114 1.83 9.76 -0.41
N LEU A 115 1.37 10.19 0.76
CA LEU A 115 2.23 10.61 1.86
C LEU A 115 2.05 9.73 3.11
N GLY A 116 1.39 8.58 2.97
CA GLY A 116 0.99 7.73 4.09
C GLY A 116 -0.05 8.41 4.99
N LEU A 117 -0.24 7.87 6.19
CA LEU A 117 -1.32 8.26 7.09
C LEU A 117 -1.31 9.76 7.43
N ARG A 118 -0.15 10.28 7.87
CA ARG A 118 0.10 11.69 8.21
C ARG A 118 1.49 12.16 7.77
N GLY A 119 1.90 11.85 6.54
CA GLY A 119 3.20 12.29 6.02
C GLY A 119 4.37 11.37 6.36
N GLU A 120 4.13 10.26 7.05
CA GLU A 120 5.16 9.37 7.60
C GLU A 120 6.08 8.72 6.55
N VAL A 121 5.60 8.53 5.31
CA VAL A 121 6.40 7.98 4.21
C VAL A 121 7.23 9.06 3.51
N GLY A 122 6.90 10.34 3.71
CA GLY A 122 7.51 11.47 3.04
C GLY A 122 9.04 11.55 3.18
N PRO A 123 9.62 11.31 4.38
CA PRO A 123 11.07 11.24 4.54
C PRO A 123 11.73 10.11 3.74
N ALA A 124 11.08 8.94 3.64
CA ALA A 124 11.60 7.83 2.85
C ALA A 124 11.53 8.11 1.34
N LEU A 125 10.42 8.70 0.87
CA LEU A 125 10.29 9.13 -0.52
C LEU A 125 11.41 10.10 -0.92
N ARG A 126 11.65 11.14 -0.10
CA ARG A 126 12.72 12.11 -0.37
C ARG A 126 14.10 11.45 -0.40
N LEU A 127 14.40 10.64 0.61
CA LEU A 127 15.67 9.90 0.69
C LEU A 127 15.92 9.05 -0.57
N LEU A 128 14.91 8.31 -1.02
CA LEU A 128 15.01 7.43 -2.17
C LEU A 128 15.02 8.20 -3.50
N LYS A 129 14.30 9.33 -3.58
CA LYS A 129 14.34 10.23 -4.73
C LYS A 129 15.74 10.78 -4.95
N ASP A 130 16.40 11.23 -3.89
CA ASP A 130 17.79 11.74 -3.93
C ASP A 130 18.79 10.66 -4.39
N ARG A 131 18.45 9.38 -4.22
CA ARG A 131 19.24 8.23 -4.69
C ARG A 131 18.93 7.80 -6.11
N GLY A 132 17.92 8.39 -6.75
CA GLY A 132 17.44 7.99 -8.07
C GLY A 132 16.68 6.66 -8.08
N THR A 133 16.16 6.22 -6.93
CA THR A 133 15.26 5.05 -6.88
C THR A 133 13.91 5.44 -7.51
N PRO A 134 13.40 4.68 -8.49
CA PRO A 134 12.06 4.87 -9.03
C PRO A 134 10.97 4.76 -7.94
N LEU A 135 10.11 5.78 -7.88
CA LEU A 135 9.03 5.89 -6.90
C LEU A 135 7.66 5.79 -7.58
N VAL A 136 6.86 4.82 -7.16
CA VAL A 136 5.55 4.52 -7.76
C VAL A 136 4.44 4.66 -6.72
N LEU A 137 3.35 5.31 -7.12
CA LEU A 137 2.11 5.32 -6.37
C LEU A 137 1.12 4.34 -6.99
N GLY A 138 0.66 3.35 -6.23
CA GLY A 138 -0.44 2.47 -6.62
C GLY A 138 -1.79 3.06 -6.22
N LEU A 139 -2.71 3.22 -7.17
CA LEU A 139 -4.08 3.67 -6.96
C LEU A 139 -5.08 2.60 -7.39
N ARG A 140 -6.20 2.55 -6.67
CA ARG A 140 -7.40 1.83 -7.14
C ARG A 140 -8.04 2.62 -8.27
N ASP A 141 -8.76 1.95 -9.15
CA ASP A 141 -9.59 2.63 -10.15
C ASP A 141 -10.76 3.35 -9.46
N VAL A 142 -11.38 2.76 -8.43
CA VAL A 142 -12.39 3.40 -7.58
C VAL A 142 -11.76 3.94 -6.30
N MET A 143 -11.79 5.27 -6.17
CA MET A 143 -11.34 6.00 -4.99
C MET A 143 -12.53 6.37 -4.10
N ASP A 144 -12.23 6.92 -2.92
CA ASP A 144 -13.24 7.48 -2.02
C ASP A 144 -13.94 8.69 -2.69
N ASP A 145 -14.98 9.23 -2.05
CA ASP A 145 -15.72 10.39 -2.58
C ASP A 145 -14.76 11.51 -3.07
N PRO A 146 -14.85 11.98 -4.32
CA PRO A 146 -13.90 12.93 -4.88
C PRO A 146 -13.79 14.24 -4.09
N ALA A 147 -14.90 14.73 -3.52
CA ALA A 147 -14.89 15.97 -2.75
C ALA A 147 -14.22 15.79 -1.39
N GLN A 148 -14.43 14.66 -0.72
CA GLN A 148 -13.72 14.32 0.51
C GLN A 148 -12.22 14.10 0.26
N LEU A 149 -11.89 13.36 -0.81
CA LEU A 149 -10.51 13.08 -1.18
C LEU A 149 -9.75 14.35 -1.55
N ALA A 150 -10.37 15.26 -2.31
CA ALA A 150 -9.76 16.55 -2.65
C ALA A 150 -9.44 17.39 -1.41
N LYS A 151 -10.37 17.50 -0.46
CA LYS A 151 -10.14 18.19 0.82
C LYS A 151 -9.02 17.54 1.63
N GLU A 152 -8.98 16.21 1.66
CA GLU A 152 -7.93 15.49 2.35
C GLU A 152 -6.56 15.73 1.72
N TRP A 153 -6.47 15.69 0.39
CA TRP A 153 -5.25 15.91 -0.38
C TRP A 153 -4.74 17.34 -0.27
N GLU A 154 -5.63 18.31 -0.24
CA GLU A 154 -5.31 19.71 0.03
C GLU A 154 -4.70 19.85 1.43
N ARG A 155 -5.37 19.33 2.47
CA ARG A 155 -4.87 19.36 3.85
C ARG A 155 -3.51 18.68 4.01
N LYS A 156 -3.29 17.57 3.31
CA LYS A 156 -2.03 16.80 3.35
C LYS A 156 -0.96 17.34 2.40
N ASN A 157 -1.27 18.37 1.61
CA ASN A 157 -0.39 18.91 0.57
C ASN A 157 0.14 17.82 -0.39
N VAL A 158 -0.77 16.98 -0.90
CA VAL A 158 -0.44 15.79 -1.71
C VAL A 158 0.01 16.14 -3.13
N VAL A 159 -0.60 17.15 -3.76
CA VAL A 159 -0.35 17.46 -5.17
C VAL A 159 1.13 17.77 -5.48
N PRO A 160 1.85 18.57 -4.66
CA PRO A 160 3.29 18.72 -4.85
C PRO A 160 4.07 17.41 -4.73
N ALA A 161 3.72 16.53 -3.79
CA ALA A 161 4.37 15.23 -3.66
C ALA A 161 4.17 14.35 -4.90
N LEU A 162 2.95 14.32 -5.48
CA LEU A 162 2.68 13.62 -6.74
C LEU A 162 3.51 14.18 -7.91
N ARG A 163 3.68 15.50 -7.95
CA ARG A 163 4.44 16.18 -9.01
C ARG A 163 5.95 15.97 -8.85
N ASP A 164 6.48 16.02 -7.63
CA ASP A 164 7.92 16.16 -7.41
C ASP A 164 8.60 14.88 -6.95
N LEU A 165 7.89 14.00 -6.22
CA LEU A 165 8.47 12.77 -5.67
C LEU A 165 8.21 11.57 -6.57
N TYR A 166 6.96 11.31 -6.92
CA TYR A 166 6.59 10.12 -7.70
C TYR A 166 7.02 10.21 -9.16
N ASP A 167 7.52 9.10 -9.70
CA ASP A 167 7.88 8.95 -11.11
C ASP A 167 6.69 8.43 -11.92
N GLU A 168 5.96 7.44 -11.38
CA GLU A 168 4.77 6.86 -11.98
C GLU A 168 3.61 6.72 -10.98
N ILE A 169 2.39 6.70 -11.53
CA ILE A 169 1.16 6.44 -10.79
C ILE A 169 0.46 5.26 -11.47
N TRP A 170 0.56 4.09 -10.87
CA TRP A 170 -0.07 2.87 -11.38
C TRP A 170 -1.52 2.81 -10.94
N VAL A 171 -2.43 2.74 -11.89
CA VAL A 171 -3.86 2.57 -11.65
C VAL A 171 -4.25 1.12 -11.91
N TYR A 172 -4.69 0.43 -10.85
CA TYR A 172 -5.14 -0.94 -10.88
C TYR A 172 -6.57 -1.03 -11.44
N GLY A 173 -6.70 -0.81 -12.74
CA GLY A 173 -7.95 -0.93 -13.48
C GLY A 173 -7.80 -0.45 -14.91
N LEU A 174 -8.93 -0.11 -15.53
CA LEU A 174 -9.00 0.24 -16.94
C LEU A 174 -9.59 1.65 -17.13
N PRO A 175 -8.97 2.51 -17.98
CA PRO A 175 -9.42 3.89 -18.16
C PRO A 175 -10.78 3.99 -18.88
N GLN A 176 -11.22 2.90 -19.53
CA GLN A 176 -12.55 2.77 -20.14
C GLN A 176 -13.64 2.51 -19.10
N ILE A 177 -13.27 2.00 -17.91
CA ILE A 177 -14.20 1.69 -16.83
C ILE A 177 -14.26 2.85 -15.84
N ASN A 178 -13.11 3.25 -15.29
CA ASN A 178 -13.06 4.39 -14.38
C ASN A 178 -11.71 5.11 -14.43
N LYS A 179 -11.74 6.42 -14.15
CA LYS A 179 -10.56 7.27 -14.04
C LYS A 179 -10.51 7.84 -12.62
N PRO A 180 -9.62 7.36 -11.73
CA PRO A 180 -9.70 7.62 -10.29
C PRO A 180 -9.52 9.09 -9.88
N LEU A 181 -8.90 9.90 -10.74
CA LEU A 181 -8.67 11.34 -10.49
C LEU A 181 -9.67 12.23 -11.24
N THR A 182 -10.84 11.68 -11.61
CA THR A 182 -11.96 12.47 -12.15
C THR A 182 -12.58 13.28 -11.02
N GLY A 183 -12.75 14.59 -11.22
CA GLY A 183 -13.28 15.49 -10.18
C GLY A 183 -12.25 15.98 -9.16
N ILE A 184 -10.99 15.57 -9.28
CA ILE A 184 -9.87 16.08 -8.46
C ILE A 184 -9.00 16.97 -9.34
N ASP A 185 -8.74 18.19 -8.89
CA ASP A 185 -7.84 19.10 -9.59
C ASP A 185 -6.38 18.66 -9.36
N VAL A 186 -5.78 18.13 -10.42
CA VAL A 186 -4.38 17.72 -10.45
C VAL A 186 -3.75 18.26 -11.74
N PRO A 187 -2.51 18.78 -11.66
CA PRO A 187 -1.87 19.38 -12.82
C PRO A 187 -1.62 18.32 -13.89
N PRO A 188 -1.51 18.72 -15.18
CA PRO A 188 -1.21 17.80 -16.26
C PRO A 188 0.03 16.94 -15.98
N SER A 189 1.07 17.50 -15.37
CA SER A 189 2.30 16.77 -15.01
C SER A 189 2.07 15.55 -14.11
N VAL A 190 1.02 15.54 -13.28
CA VAL A 190 0.63 14.37 -12.49
C VAL A 190 -0.13 13.37 -13.37
N ARG A 191 -1.04 13.85 -14.23
CA ARG A 191 -1.82 12.97 -15.13
C ARG A 191 -0.95 12.23 -16.14
N HIS A 192 0.14 12.84 -16.62
CA HIS A 192 1.07 12.20 -17.56
C HIS A 192 1.85 11.04 -16.95
N LYS A 193 1.91 10.94 -15.62
CA LYS A 193 2.56 9.82 -14.90
C LYS A 193 1.64 8.62 -14.71
N MET A 194 0.35 8.75 -15.08
CA MET A 194 -0.62 7.70 -14.84
C MET A 194 -0.48 6.56 -15.84
N VAL A 195 -0.27 5.36 -15.34
CA VAL A 195 -0.17 4.12 -16.11
C VAL A 195 -1.26 3.16 -15.63
N TYR A 196 -2.15 2.74 -16.53
CA TYR A 196 -3.19 1.77 -16.21
C TYR A 196 -2.64 0.35 -16.39
N THR A 197 -2.59 -0.41 -15.31
CA THR A 197 -1.98 -1.76 -15.30
C THR A 197 -3.00 -2.87 -15.55
N GLY A 198 -4.29 -2.53 -15.66
CA GLY A 198 -5.37 -3.51 -15.54
C GLY A 198 -5.58 -3.94 -14.09
N TYR A 199 -6.50 -4.90 -13.90
CA TYR A 199 -6.87 -5.39 -12.58
C TYR A 199 -5.86 -6.38 -12.00
N LEU A 200 -5.67 -6.30 -10.69
CA LEU A 200 -4.85 -7.27 -9.97
C LEU A 200 -5.61 -8.60 -9.86
N ARG A 201 -5.01 -9.65 -10.41
CA ARG A 201 -5.58 -11.00 -10.34
C ARG A 201 -5.57 -11.47 -8.88
N ARG A 202 -6.73 -11.84 -8.35
CA ARG A 202 -6.83 -12.52 -7.07
C ARG A 202 -6.76 -14.03 -7.29
N GLU A 203 -5.81 -14.66 -6.62
CA GLU A 203 -5.82 -16.11 -6.46
C GLU A 203 -6.68 -16.43 -5.25
N LEU A 204 -7.72 -17.23 -5.45
CA LEU A 204 -8.44 -17.84 -4.34
C LEU A 204 -7.47 -18.80 -3.64
N PRO A 205 -7.48 -18.91 -2.31
CA PRO A 205 -6.70 -19.93 -1.61
C PRO A 205 -6.99 -21.30 -2.24
N LEU A 206 -5.96 -21.97 -2.77
CA LEU A 206 -6.08 -23.31 -3.35
C LEU A 206 -6.57 -24.32 -2.30
N HIS A 207 -6.29 -24.03 -1.03
CA HIS A 207 -6.82 -24.70 0.14
C HIS A 207 -7.45 -23.63 1.02
N GLY A 208 -8.75 -23.39 0.82
CA GLY A 208 -9.52 -23.08 2.01
C GLY A 208 -9.47 -24.33 2.86
N ASP A 209 -8.97 -24.24 4.09
CA ASP A 209 -9.61 -25.00 5.16
C ASP A 209 -11.07 -24.54 5.12
N VAL A 210 -11.87 -25.16 4.25
CA VAL A 210 -13.32 -25.13 4.38
C VAL A 210 -13.50 -25.70 5.76
N PRO A 211 -14.00 -24.94 6.75
CA PRO A 211 -14.46 -25.59 7.96
C PRO A 211 -15.45 -26.64 7.45
N HIS A 212 -15.12 -27.92 7.61
CA HIS A 212 -15.94 -29.05 7.16
C HIS A 212 -17.28 -29.14 7.94
N GLU A 213 -17.72 -28.03 8.52
CA GLU A 213 -18.95 -27.82 9.24
C GLU A 213 -19.52 -26.48 8.76
N MET A 214 -19.97 -26.43 7.50
CA MET A 214 -21.13 -25.58 7.24
C MET A 214 -22.27 -26.27 7.98
N GLU A 215 -22.65 -25.77 9.17
CA GLU A 215 -23.97 -26.08 9.71
C GLU A 215 -24.97 -25.78 8.59
N GLU A 216 -25.77 -26.77 8.19
CA GLU A 216 -26.85 -26.56 7.22
C GLU A 216 -27.72 -25.42 7.77
N VAL A 217 -27.65 -24.26 7.10
CA VAL A 217 -28.45 -23.12 7.51
C VAL A 217 -29.89 -23.39 7.11
N ASP A 218 -30.66 -23.95 8.04
CA ASP A 218 -32.08 -24.21 7.85
C ASP A 218 -32.87 -22.89 7.82
N GLY A 219 -33.51 -22.61 6.68
CA GLY A 219 -34.35 -21.43 6.47
C GLY A 219 -33.69 -20.30 5.65
N PRO A 220 -34.42 -19.21 5.37
CA PRO A 220 -33.90 -18.09 4.59
C PRO A 220 -32.80 -17.36 5.37
N PHE A 221 -31.61 -17.28 4.77
CA PHE A 221 -30.47 -16.55 5.33
C PHE A 221 -29.93 -15.50 4.36
N ILE A 222 -29.13 -14.57 4.90
CA ILE A 222 -28.40 -13.58 4.11
C ILE A 222 -26.91 -13.86 4.31
N LEU A 223 -26.24 -14.26 3.23
CA LEU A 223 -24.79 -14.36 3.19
C LEU A 223 -24.20 -12.96 3.03
N VAL A 224 -23.40 -12.53 4.01
CA VAL A 224 -22.64 -11.28 3.92
C VAL A 224 -21.17 -11.64 3.79
N THR A 225 -20.58 -11.36 2.64
CA THR A 225 -19.14 -11.50 2.41
C THR A 225 -18.46 -10.14 2.57
N PRO A 226 -17.51 -9.97 3.51
CA PRO A 226 -16.70 -8.76 3.57
C PRO A 226 -15.62 -8.78 2.47
N GLY A 227 -15.70 -7.85 1.51
CA GLY A 227 -14.67 -7.59 0.50
C GLY A 227 -15.12 -7.87 -0.94
N GLY A 228 -14.80 -6.94 -1.85
CA GLY A 228 -14.94 -7.07 -3.31
C GLY A 228 -13.58 -7.14 -4.00
#